data_AF-I7G2G0-F1
#
_entry.id   AF-I7G2G0-F1
#
_cell.length_a   1.000
_cell.length_b   1.000
_cell.length_c   1.000
_cell.angle_alpha   90.00
_cell.angle_beta   90.00
_cell.angle_gamma   90.00
#
_symmetry.space_group_name_H-M   'P 1'
#
loop_
_entity.id
_entity.type
_entity.pdbx_description
1 polymer ?
#
loop_
_entity_poly.entity_id
_entity_poly.type
_entity_poly.pdbx_seq_one_letter_code
_entity_poly.pdbx_strand_id
1 'polypeptide(L)'
;MPDQRGSSVAREKKNSTLAKLAGLGLAGVGVAHFAKPQLFESITKPAFPRDTRKHIYTNGGIETALGLALSASKTRRIGAVGAVGYLTYLAGNAVRNR
;
A
#
# COMPACT_ATOMS: atom_id res chain seq x y z
N MET A 1 -0.87 7.14 42.33
CA MET A 1 -0.32 6.33 41.23
C MET A 1 -1.00 6.76 39.93
N PRO A 2 -0.27 7.22 38.90
CA PRO A 2 -0.91 7.69 37.66
C PRO A 2 -1.49 6.52 36.85
N ASP A 3 -2.67 6.74 36.26
CA ASP A 3 -3.43 5.75 35.49
C ASP A 3 -2.73 5.41 34.16
N GLN A 4 -2.07 4.26 34.11
CA GLN A 4 -1.39 3.73 32.92
C GLN A 4 -2.36 3.12 31.89
N ARG A 5 -3.65 2.96 32.21
CA ARG A 5 -4.64 2.38 31.28
C ARG A 5 -5.14 3.42 30.28
N GLY A 6 -5.38 4.66 30.71
CA GLY A 6 -5.83 5.74 29.82
C GLY A 6 -4.83 6.08 28.71
N SER A 7 -3.53 6.05 29.00
CA SER A 7 -2.46 6.35 28.03
C SER A 7 -2.32 5.28 26.94
N SER A 8 -2.49 4.00 27.31
CA SER A 8 -2.44 2.86 26.37
C SER A 8 -3.61 2.88 25.38
N VAL A 9 -4.84 3.06 25.87
CA VAL A 9 -6.06 3.07 25.04
C VAL A 9 -6.05 4.25 24.05
N ALA A 10 -5.58 5.42 24.47
CA ALA A 10 -5.45 6.58 23.59
C ALA A 10 -4.39 6.34 22.49
N ARG A 11 -3.28 5.67 22.82
CA ARG A 11 -2.23 5.32 21.85
C ARG A 11 -2.73 4.28 20.83
N GLU A 12 -3.46 3.28 21.28
CA GLU A 12 -4.05 2.26 20.40
C GLU A 12 -5.04 2.85 19.40
N LYS A 13 -5.96 3.73 19.86
CA LYS A 13 -6.88 4.44 18.95
C LYS A 13 -6.12 5.26 17.91
N LYS A 14 -5.11 6.04 18.32
CA LYS A 14 -4.28 6.84 17.41
C LYS A 14 -3.60 5.96 16.36
N ASN A 15 -2.97 4.85 16.78
CA ASN A 15 -2.33 3.91 15.87
C ASN A 15 -3.32 3.30 14.87
N SER A 16 -4.53 2.97 15.32
CA SER A 16 -5.57 2.43 14.44
C SER A 16 -6.07 3.45 13.42
N THR A 17 -6.22 4.72 13.82
CA THR A 17 -6.55 5.82 12.91
C THR A 17 -5.45 6.06 11.89
N LEU A 18 -4.19 6.08 12.31
CA LEU A 18 -3.05 6.24 11.41
C LEU A 18 -2.97 5.09 10.40
N ALA A 19 -3.13 3.85 10.85
CA ALA A 19 -3.15 2.69 9.96
C ALA A 19 -4.32 2.76 8.97
N LYS A 20 -5.48 3.27 9.41
CA LYS A 20 -6.64 3.46 8.53
C LYS A 20 -6.37 4.52 7.47
N LEU A 21 -5.83 5.67 7.86
CA LEU A 21 -5.49 6.76 6.93
C LEU A 21 -4.40 6.33 5.96
N ALA A 22 -3.37 5.61 6.43
CA ALA A 22 -2.34 5.07 5.56
C ALA A 22 -2.91 4.06 4.55
N GLY A 23 -3.80 3.16 4.98
CA GLY A 23 -4.49 2.22 4.09
C GLY A 23 -5.35 2.94 3.05
N LEU A 24 -6.12 3.95 3.45
CA LEU A 24 -6.93 4.74 2.51
C LEU A 24 -6.05 5.56 1.55
N GLY A 25 -4.93 6.10 2.01
CA GLY A 25 -3.96 6.79 1.17
C GLY A 25 -3.37 5.86 0.12
N LEU A 26 -2.95 4.66 0.51
CA LEU A 26 -2.47 3.63 -0.43
C LEU A 26 -3.56 3.25 -1.45
N ALA A 27 -4.81 3.11 -0.99
CA ALA A 27 -5.91 2.82 -1.91
C ALA A 27 -6.14 3.96 -2.91
N GLY A 28 -6.02 5.21 -2.46
CA GLY A 28 -6.08 6.40 -3.32
C GLY A 28 -4.97 6.42 -4.37
N VAL A 29 -3.74 6.04 -4.01
CA VAL A 29 -2.62 5.89 -4.96
C VAL A 29 -2.92 4.78 -5.97
N GLY A 30 -3.47 3.66 -5.52
CA GLY A 30 -3.90 2.57 -6.40
C GLY A 30 -4.94 3.02 -7.43
N VAL A 31 -5.95 3.78 -7.00
CA VAL A 31 -6.96 4.38 -7.89
C VAL A 31 -6.33 5.39 -8.85
N ALA A 32 -5.34 6.16 -8.41
CA ALA A 32 -4.66 7.14 -9.23
C ALA A 32 -3.93 6.54 -10.44
N HIS A 33 -3.45 5.28 -10.35
CA HIS A 33 -2.88 4.56 -11.48
C HIS A 33 -3.88 4.40 -12.64
N PHE A 34 -5.17 4.24 -12.34
CA PHE A 34 -6.22 4.14 -13.36
C PHE A 34 -6.61 5.51 -13.91
N ALA A 35 -6.68 6.52 -13.04
CA ALA A 35 -7.11 7.86 -13.41
C ALA A 35 -6.05 8.64 -14.22
N LYS A 36 -4.77 8.54 -13.83
CA LYS A 36 -3.64 9.23 -14.47
C LYS A 36 -2.40 8.31 -14.53
N PRO A 37 -2.43 7.25 -15.34
CA PRO A 37 -1.33 6.29 -15.45
C PRO A 37 0.01 6.92 -15.84
N GLN A 38 -0.01 8.02 -16.60
CA GLN A 38 1.19 8.71 -17.09
C GLN A 38 2.09 9.23 -15.97
N LEU A 39 1.53 9.55 -14.79
CA LEU A 39 2.29 10.02 -13.63
C LEU A 39 3.22 8.93 -13.05
N PHE A 40 2.92 7.66 -13.34
CA PHE A 40 3.62 6.51 -12.77
C PHE A 40 4.61 5.85 -13.74
N GLU A 41 4.63 6.28 -15.01
CA GLU A 41 5.45 5.65 -16.05
C GLU A 41 6.94 5.74 -15.77
N SER A 42 7.44 6.92 -15.38
CA SER A 42 8.87 7.13 -15.08
C SER A 42 9.36 6.27 -13.91
N ILE A 43 8.50 5.99 -12.94
CA ILE A 43 8.81 5.20 -11.75
C ILE A 43 8.66 3.70 -12.04
N THR A 44 7.66 3.31 -12.84
CA THR A 44 7.35 1.90 -13.12
C THR A 44 8.26 1.30 -14.19
N LYS A 45 8.65 2.09 -15.20
CA LYS A 45 9.42 1.61 -16.36
C LYS A 45 10.77 0.95 -16.01
N PRO A 46 11.58 1.47 -15.06
CA PRO A 46 12.83 0.81 -14.68
C PRO A 46 12.63 -0.60 -14.12
N ALA A 47 11.55 -0.84 -13.37
CA ALA A 47 11.20 -2.18 -12.92
C ALA A 47 10.58 -2.99 -14.06
N PHE A 48 9.57 -2.45 -14.75
CA PHE A 48 8.79 -3.15 -15.77
C PHE A 48 8.98 -2.49 -17.14
N PRO A 49 10.09 -2.78 -17.85
CA PRO A 49 10.40 -2.10 -19.12
C PRO A 49 9.54 -2.56 -20.30
N ARG A 50 8.93 -3.75 -20.19
CA ARG A 50 7.95 -4.28 -21.15
C ARG A 50 6.55 -4.14 -20.58
N ASP A 51 5.59 -3.80 -21.42
CA ASP A 51 4.18 -3.62 -21.03
C ASP A 51 3.97 -2.70 -19.81
N THR A 52 4.80 -1.65 -19.66
CA THR A 52 4.80 -0.78 -18.47
C THR A 52 3.39 -0.29 -18.11
N ARG A 53 2.58 0.09 -19.11
CA ARG A 53 1.20 0.56 -18.90
C ARG A 53 0.29 -0.52 -18.30
N LYS A 54 0.45 -1.77 -18.73
CA LYS A 54 -0.28 -2.90 -18.14
C LYS A 54 0.11 -3.09 -16.68
N HIS A 55 1.41 -3.04 -16.39
CA HIS A 55 1.93 -3.14 -15.03
C HIS A 55 1.45 -1.99 -14.13
N ILE A 56 1.33 -0.76 -14.65
CA ILE A 56 0.73 0.38 -13.91
C ILE A 56 -0.70 0.04 -13.47
N TYR A 57 -1.55 -0.49 -14.36
CA TYR A 57 -2.92 -0.87 -13.97
C TYR A 57 -2.96 -2.06 -13.01
N THR A 58 -2.11 -3.06 -13.20
CA THR A 58 -2.03 -4.21 -12.29
C THR A 58 -1.56 -3.78 -10.90
N ASN A 59 -0.51 -2.97 -10.81
CA ASN A 59 0.00 -2.40 -9.57
C ASN A 59 -1.07 -1.54 -8.88
N GLY A 60 -1.77 -0.70 -9.64
CA GLY A 60 -2.88 0.09 -9.14
C GLY A 60 -4.00 -0.75 -8.51
N GLY A 61 -4.34 -1.88 -9.13
CA GLY A 61 -5.34 -2.81 -8.59
C GLY A 61 -4.88 -3.46 -7.27
N ILE A 62 -3.62 -3.91 -7.22
CA ILE A 62 -3.02 -4.50 -6.03
C ILE A 62 -2.97 -3.49 -4.88
N GLU A 63 -2.48 -2.28 -5.13
CA GLU A 63 -2.40 -1.20 -4.14
C GLU A 63 -3.77 -0.78 -3.62
N THR A 64 -4.78 -0.72 -4.50
CA THR A 64 -6.17 -0.46 -4.11
C THR A 64 -6.67 -1.52 -3.13
N ALA A 65 -6.51 -2.80 -3.49
CA ALA A 65 -6.96 -3.92 -2.66
C ALA A 65 -6.22 -3.97 -1.31
N LEU A 66 -4.90 -3.79 -1.32
CA LEU A 66 -4.07 -3.77 -0.12
C LEU A 66 -4.40 -2.59 0.78
N GLY A 67 -4.57 -1.40 0.21
CA GLY A 67 -4.95 -0.20 0.96
C GLY A 67 -6.29 -0.36 1.67
N LEU A 68 -7.29 -0.87 0.97
CA LEU A 68 -8.59 -1.19 1.55
C LEU A 68 -8.46 -2.27 2.64
N ALA A 69 -7.68 -3.33 2.40
CA ALA A 69 -7.46 -4.39 3.37
C ALA A 69 -6.75 -3.89 4.64
N LEU A 70 -5.80 -2.97 4.52
CA LEU A 70 -5.10 -2.33 5.65
C LEU A 70 -6.00 -1.37 6.43
N SER A 71 -6.94 -0.72 5.74
CA SER A 71 -7.85 0.25 6.34
C SER A 71 -8.81 -0.39 7.36
N ALA A 72 -9.25 -1.62 7.11
CA ALA A 72 -10.19 -2.35 7.94
C ALA A 72 -9.44 -3.24 8.96
N SER A 73 -9.76 -3.08 10.25
CA SER A 73 -9.10 -3.81 11.35
C SER A 73 -9.17 -5.34 11.19
N LYS A 74 -10.27 -5.85 10.63
CA LYS A 74 -10.51 -7.28 10.39
C LYS A 74 -9.54 -7.90 9.36
N THR A 75 -9.17 -7.14 8.34
CA THR A 75 -8.32 -7.60 7.22
C THR A 75 -6.89 -7.08 7.31
N ARG A 76 -6.59 -6.20 8.27
CA ARG A 76 -5.30 -5.50 8.38
C ARG A 76 -4.09 -6.42 8.42
N ARG A 77 -4.17 -7.55 9.15
CA ARG A 77 -3.07 -8.52 9.20
C ARG A 77 -2.81 -9.16 7.85
N ILE A 78 -3.87 -9.54 7.13
CA ILE A 78 -3.77 -10.12 5.79
C ILE A 78 -3.22 -9.07 4.82
N GLY A 79 -3.74 -7.84 4.89
CA GLY A 79 -3.24 -6.71 4.09
C GLY A 79 -1.76 -6.41 4.34
N ALA A 80 -1.28 -6.53 5.58
CA ALA A 80 0.13 -6.31 5.91
C ALA A 80 1.04 -7.40 5.30
N VAL A 81 0.64 -8.67 5.40
CA VAL A 81 1.38 -9.78 4.77
C VAL A 81 1.39 -9.61 3.25
N GLY A 82 0.24 -9.27 2.66
CA GLY A 82 0.12 -8.99 1.23
C GLY A 82 1.00 -7.81 0.79
N ALA A 83 1.08 -6.75 1.59
CA ALA A 83 1.94 -5.60 1.31
C ALA A 83 3.43 -5.97 1.31
N VAL A 84 3.87 -6.77 2.29
CA VAL A 84 5.25 -7.28 2.31
C VAL A 84 5.55 -8.13 1.07
N GLY A 85 4.63 -9.02 0.68
CA GLY A 85 4.77 -9.81 -0.53
C GLY A 85 4.84 -8.95 -1.80
N TYR A 86 3.98 -7.95 -1.93
CA TYR A 86 3.95 -7.03 -3.05
C TYR A 86 5.23 -6.18 -3.14
N LEU A 87 5.74 -5.65 -2.02
CA LEU A 87 7.01 -4.92 -1.99
C LEU A 87 8.19 -5.80 -2.38
N THR A 88 8.20 -7.06 -1.93
CA THR A 88 9.22 -8.04 -2.31
C THR A 88 9.20 -8.31 -3.82
N TYR A 89 8.01 -8.45 -4.39
CA TYR A 89 7.82 -8.61 -5.83
C TYR A 89 8.35 -7.41 -6.62
N LEU A 90 7.98 -6.18 -6.22
CA LEU A 90 8.45 -4.95 -6.86
C LEU A 90 9.98 -4.83 -6.80
N ALA A 91 10.57 -5.02 -5.63
CA ALA A 91 12.01 -4.93 -5.43
C ALA A 91 12.75 -6.00 -6.25
N GLY A 92 12.27 -7.24 -6.24
CA GLY A 92 12.85 -8.31 -7.03
C GLY A 92 12.83 -8.01 -8.53
N ASN A 93 11.73 -7.43 -9.03
CA ASN A 93 11.62 -7.06 -10.43
C ASN A 93 12.50 -5.84 -10.78
N ALA A 94 12.58 -4.84 -9.90
CA ALA A 94 13.48 -3.69 -10.07
C ALA A 94 14.97 -4.09 -10.10
N VAL A 95 15.38 -5.06 -9.28
CA VAL A 95 16.77 -5.58 -9.28
C VAL A 95 17.05 -6.40 -10.54
N ARG A 96 16.09 -7.20 -11.02
CA ARG A 96 16.25 -8.02 -12.24
C ARG A 96 16.33 -7.20 -13.53
N ASN A 97 15.75 -6.00 -13.52
CA ASN A 97 15.62 -5.15 -14.70
C ASN A 97 16.51 -3.89 -14.66
N ARG A 98 17.39 -3.81 -13.66
CA ARG A 98 18.48 -2.82 -13.59
C ARG A 98 19.65 -3.23 -14.47
#